data_AF-A0A7S0RDC7-F1
#
_entry.id   AF-A0A7S0RDC7-F1
#
_cell.length_a   1.000
_cell.length_b   1.000
_cell.length_c   1.000
_cell.angle_alpha   90.00
_cell.angle_beta   90.00
_cell.angle_gamma   90.00
#
_symmetry.space_group_name_H-M   'P 1'
#
loop_
_entity.id
_entity.type
_entity.pdbx_description
1 polymer ?
#
loop_
_entity_poly.entity_id
_entity_poly.type
_entity_poly.pdbx_seq_one_letter_code
_entity_poly.pdbx_strand_id
1 'polypeptide(L)'
;TWAALEHQHKQFAAAMARDVPPGTRVWGWKEPQAIYTLPFLHALYPRLHVIHCVRDGRDVAMSNLNSSSLRTAQKYQLHYVQTITGQQFSATQLRMPAYSHAAARVWAAVNVNAKSWLTQQGYAAQGRYLVSRLEDYCTPETLRASIRKLLAHVGVAAEESTVERA
;
A
#
# COMPACT_ATOMS: atom_id res chain seq x y z
N THR A 1 -10.90 17.84 14.61
CA THR A 1 -12.05 16.95 14.87
C THR A 1 -12.19 15.96 13.72
N TRP A 2 -12.93 14.86 13.88
CA TRP A 2 -13.17 13.89 12.79
C TRP A 2 -13.73 14.56 11.53
N ALA A 3 -14.75 15.41 11.70
CA ALA A 3 -15.37 16.15 10.60
C ALA A 3 -14.38 17.05 9.84
N ALA A 4 -13.42 17.68 10.54
CA ALA A 4 -12.40 18.50 9.89
C ALA A 4 -11.44 17.65 9.03
N LEU A 5 -11.05 16.46 9.51
CA LEU A 5 -10.19 15.54 8.75
C LEU A 5 -10.91 15.01 7.50
N GLU A 6 -12.17 14.64 7.65
CA GLU A 6 -13.01 14.22 6.52
C GLU A 6 -13.14 15.33 5.47
N HIS A 7 -13.45 16.55 5.91
CA HIS A 7 -13.59 17.70 5.02
C HIS A 7 -12.30 17.98 4.25
N GLN A 8 -11.17 18.02 4.96
CA GLN A 8 -9.87 18.26 4.37
C GLN A 8 -9.47 17.15 3.39
N HIS A 9 -9.73 15.88 3.73
CA HIS A 9 -9.45 14.76 2.83
C HIS A 9 -10.28 14.84 1.54
N LYS A 10 -11.58 15.14 1.66
CA LYS A 10 -12.47 15.34 0.50
C LYS A 10 -12.01 16.50 -0.39
N GLN A 11 -11.54 17.60 0.19
CA GLN A 11 -10.98 18.73 -0.56
C GLN A 11 -9.72 18.33 -1.35
N PHE A 12 -8.80 17.59 -0.74
CA PHE A 12 -7.61 17.10 -1.44
C PHE A 12 -7.96 16.10 -2.54
N ALA A 13 -8.87 15.16 -2.28
CA ALA A 13 -9.34 14.21 -3.28
C ALA A 13 -10.00 14.94 -4.48
N ALA A 14 -10.84 15.96 -4.21
CA ALA A 14 -11.43 16.77 -5.26
C ALA A 14 -10.38 17.57 -6.05
N ALA A 15 -9.33 18.04 -5.39
CA ALA A 15 -8.21 18.71 -6.05
C ALA A 15 -7.46 17.76 -6.98
N MET A 16 -7.11 16.55 -6.52
CA MET A 16 -6.47 15.53 -7.34
C MET A 16 -7.34 15.08 -8.51
N ALA A 17 -8.66 15.00 -8.29
CA ALA A 17 -9.60 14.60 -9.33
C ALA A 17 -9.67 15.60 -10.52
N ARG A 18 -9.25 16.86 -10.32
CA ARG A 18 -9.19 17.85 -11.43
C ARG A 18 -8.11 17.53 -12.45
N ASP A 19 -7.05 16.83 -12.03
CA ASP A 19 -5.94 16.45 -12.90
C ASP A 19 -6.16 15.07 -13.55
N VAL A 20 -7.30 14.43 -13.27
CA VAL A 20 -7.66 13.15 -13.88
C VAL A 20 -8.08 13.39 -15.33
N PRO A 21 -7.45 12.72 -16.32
CA PRO A 21 -7.79 12.91 -17.73
C PRO A 21 -9.27 12.65 -18.03
N PRO A 22 -9.90 13.45 -18.92
CA PRO A 22 -11.26 13.19 -19.38
C PRO A 22 -11.43 11.76 -19.93
N GLY A 23 -12.54 11.11 -19.61
CA GLY A 23 -12.80 9.72 -20.02
C GLY A 23 -12.19 8.64 -19.11
N THR A 24 -11.43 9.03 -18.08
CA THR A 24 -10.93 8.08 -17.07
C THR A 24 -12.10 7.41 -16.34
N ARG A 25 -12.25 6.08 -16.49
CA ARG A 25 -13.35 5.31 -15.87
C ARG A 25 -13.09 4.98 -14.40
N VAL A 26 -11.82 4.85 -14.02
CA VAL A 26 -11.38 4.52 -12.66
C VAL A 26 -10.20 5.40 -12.31
N TRP A 27 -10.28 6.09 -11.17
CA TRP A 27 -9.16 6.82 -10.59
C TRP A 27 -8.81 6.21 -9.24
N GLY A 28 -7.56 6.37 -8.83
CA GLY A 28 -7.10 5.99 -7.50
C GLY A 28 -5.82 6.72 -7.16
N TRP A 29 -5.32 6.47 -5.96
CA TRP A 29 -4.04 6.97 -5.48
C TRP A 29 -3.24 5.83 -4.87
N LYS A 30 -1.93 6.01 -4.80
CA LYS A 30 -1.02 5.07 -4.16
C LYS A 30 -0.31 5.81 -3.04
N GLU A 31 -0.63 5.42 -1.81
CA GLU A 31 0.03 5.91 -0.60
C GLU A 31 0.28 4.71 0.33
N PRO A 32 1.53 4.28 0.58
CA PRO A 32 1.82 3.12 1.44
C PRO A 32 1.19 3.22 2.84
N GLN A 33 1.08 4.44 3.36
CA GLN A 33 0.56 4.77 4.69
C GLN A 33 -0.97 4.63 4.78
N ALA A 34 -1.68 4.54 3.65
CA ALA A 34 -3.14 4.38 3.62
C ALA A 34 -3.61 3.08 4.32
N ILE A 35 -2.73 2.08 4.41
CA ILE A 35 -3.02 0.82 5.12
C ILE A 35 -3.33 1.04 6.61
N TYR A 36 -2.78 2.09 7.23
CA TYR A 36 -3.01 2.40 8.64
C TYR A 36 -4.34 3.12 8.90
N THR A 37 -4.97 3.64 7.83
CA THR A 37 -6.19 4.45 7.92
C THR A 37 -7.37 3.81 7.18
N LEU A 38 -7.30 2.50 6.90
CA LEU A 38 -8.36 1.76 6.21
C LEU A 38 -9.78 1.99 6.79
N PRO A 39 -10.00 2.01 8.12
CA PRO A 39 -11.33 2.31 8.67
C PRO A 39 -11.85 3.71 8.30
N PHE A 40 -10.97 4.72 8.32
CA PHE A 40 -11.31 6.08 7.92
C PHE A 40 -11.64 6.14 6.42
N LEU A 41 -10.80 5.53 5.58
CA LEU A 41 -11.01 5.51 4.12
C LEU A 41 -12.29 4.76 3.73
N HIS A 42 -12.61 3.66 4.42
CA HIS A 42 -13.86 2.93 4.21
C HIS A 42 -15.10 3.76 4.54
N ALA A 43 -15.06 4.51 5.65
CA ALA A 43 -16.16 5.40 6.03
C ALA A 43 -16.36 6.51 4.99
N LEU A 44 -15.27 7.06 4.44
CA LEU A 44 -15.34 8.11 3.41
C LEU A 44 -15.74 7.61 2.03
N TYR A 45 -15.28 6.41 1.66
CA TYR A 45 -15.44 5.84 0.34
C TYR A 45 -16.06 4.45 0.44
N PRO A 46 -17.39 4.34 0.60
CA PRO A 46 -18.06 3.05 0.76
C PRO A 46 -17.90 2.11 -0.42
N ARG A 47 -17.45 2.60 -1.59
CA ARG A 47 -17.17 1.85 -2.83
C ARG A 47 -15.68 1.65 -3.11
N LEU A 48 -14.80 1.92 -2.15
CA LEU A 48 -13.35 1.80 -2.31
C LEU A 48 -12.94 0.39 -2.76
N HIS A 49 -12.04 0.31 -3.73
CA HIS A 49 -11.29 -0.91 -4.05
C HIS A 49 -9.90 -0.82 -3.42
N VAL A 50 -9.38 -1.93 -2.91
CA VAL A 50 -8.08 -2.00 -2.25
C VAL A 50 -7.19 -3.01 -2.95
N ILE A 51 -6.14 -2.49 -3.58
CA ILE A 51 -5.02 -3.29 -4.09
C ILE A 51 -3.94 -3.28 -3.01
N HIS A 52 -3.81 -4.40 -2.30
CA HIS A 52 -2.88 -4.56 -1.19
C HIS A 52 -1.60 -5.23 -1.68
N CYS A 53 -0.59 -4.39 -1.92
CA CYS A 53 0.73 -4.84 -2.32
C CYS A 53 1.47 -5.46 -1.14
N VAL A 54 1.82 -6.74 -1.26
CA VAL A 54 2.61 -7.48 -0.28
C VAL A 54 3.96 -7.87 -0.87
N ARG A 55 4.94 -8.04 -0.02
CA ARG A 55 6.31 -8.49 -0.32
C ARG A 55 6.75 -9.37 0.82
N ASP A 56 7.67 -10.30 0.56
CA ASP A 56 8.35 -11.06 1.60
C ASP A 56 8.89 -10.12 2.71
N GLY A 57 8.48 -10.36 3.95
CA GLY A 57 8.88 -9.54 5.09
C GLY A 57 10.38 -9.58 5.37
N ARG A 58 11.08 -10.66 4.95
CA ARG A 58 12.54 -10.79 5.07
C ARG A 58 13.24 -9.81 4.14
N ASP A 59 12.76 -9.71 2.91
CA ASP A 59 13.27 -8.75 1.93
C ASP A 59 13.06 -7.30 2.40
N VAL A 60 11.87 -7.00 2.95
CA VAL A 60 11.57 -5.67 3.50
C VAL A 60 12.51 -5.34 4.65
N ALA A 61 12.74 -6.29 5.55
CA ALA A 61 13.63 -6.13 6.69
C ALA A 61 15.10 -5.89 6.29
N MET A 62 15.55 -6.56 5.23
CA MET A 62 16.90 -6.44 4.69
C MET A 62 17.10 -5.21 3.79
N SER A 63 16.05 -4.73 3.11
CA SER A 63 16.12 -3.52 2.28
C SER A 63 16.53 -2.27 3.06
N ASN A 64 16.27 -2.25 4.37
CA ASN A 64 16.70 -1.20 5.29
C ASN A 64 18.22 -1.10 5.43
N LEU A 65 18.92 -2.24 5.32
CA LEU A 65 20.36 -2.34 5.52
C LEU A 65 21.15 -1.92 4.27
N ASN A 66 20.55 -2.02 3.08
CA ASN A 66 21.27 -1.95 1.81
C ASN A 66 21.03 -0.68 0.99
N SER A 67 20.21 0.26 1.46
CA SER A 67 19.85 1.39 0.61
C SER A 67 20.53 2.70 1.02
N SER A 68 21.31 3.23 0.07
CA SER A 68 22.02 4.51 0.15
C SER A 68 21.13 5.74 -0.09
N SER A 69 19.88 5.55 -0.55
CA SER A 69 18.99 6.63 -0.99
C SER A 69 17.76 6.89 -0.09
N LEU A 70 17.67 6.29 1.11
CA LEU A 70 16.42 6.25 1.91
C LEU A 70 16.32 7.26 3.08
N ARG A 71 16.82 8.49 2.99
CA ARG A 71 16.60 9.45 4.09
C ARG A 71 15.12 9.67 4.43
N THR A 72 14.24 9.61 3.44
CA THR A 72 12.80 9.82 3.61
C THR A 72 12.05 8.51 3.90
N ALA A 73 12.36 7.42 3.19
CA ALA A 73 11.72 6.13 3.40
C ALA A 73 12.12 5.47 4.74
N GLN A 74 13.37 5.60 5.19
CA GLN A 74 13.77 5.17 6.53
C GLN A 74 13.06 5.98 7.60
N LYS A 75 12.85 7.28 7.40
CA LYS A 75 12.13 8.14 8.37
C LYS A 75 10.70 7.68 8.61
N TYR A 76 9.95 7.41 7.54
CA TYR A 76 8.56 6.96 7.67
C TYR A 76 8.49 5.54 8.23
N GLN A 77 9.30 4.61 7.74
CA GLN A 77 9.33 3.25 8.28
C GLN A 77 9.74 3.22 9.76
N LEU A 78 10.74 4.02 10.15
CA LEU A 78 11.16 4.16 11.53
C LEU A 78 10.02 4.66 12.40
N HIS A 79 9.32 5.72 12.00
CA HIS A 79 8.20 6.25 12.76
C HIS A 79 7.14 5.18 13.02
N TYR A 80 6.73 4.43 12.00
CA TYR A 80 5.75 3.35 12.17
C TYR A 80 6.26 2.22 13.07
N VAL A 81 7.51 1.80 12.90
CA VAL A 81 8.10 0.77 13.75
C VAL A 81 8.14 1.24 15.20
N GLN A 82 8.56 2.47 15.47
CA GLN A 82 8.58 3.03 16.83
C GLN A 82 7.19 3.14 17.42
N THR A 83 6.21 3.63 16.66
CA THR A 83 4.82 3.77 17.13
C THR A 83 4.18 2.42 17.43
N ILE A 84 4.39 1.41 16.58
CA ILE A 84 3.75 0.10 16.73
C ILE A 84 4.44 -0.75 17.81
N THR A 85 5.77 -0.64 17.93
CA THR A 85 6.54 -1.44 18.90
C THR A 85 6.70 -0.74 20.25
N GLY A 86 6.53 0.59 20.30
CA GLY A 86 6.92 1.43 21.45
C GLY A 86 8.44 1.56 21.65
N GLN A 87 9.25 0.94 20.79
CA GLN A 87 10.71 0.91 20.94
C GLN A 87 11.35 2.08 20.22
N GLN A 88 12.32 2.73 20.86
CA GLN A 88 13.15 3.76 20.23
C GLN A 88 14.43 3.12 19.65
N PHE A 89 14.91 3.65 18.52
CA PHE A 89 16.12 3.17 17.85
C PHE A 89 17.02 4.37 17.53
N SER A 90 18.27 4.30 17.95
CA SER A 90 19.32 5.25 17.55
C SER A 90 19.75 5.00 16.10
N ALA A 91 20.40 6.00 15.48
CA ALA A 91 20.92 5.89 14.11
C ALA A 91 21.83 4.65 13.91
N THR A 92 22.60 4.28 14.93
CA THR A 92 23.43 3.07 14.92
C THR A 92 22.57 1.80 14.94
N GLN A 93 21.53 1.76 15.78
CA GLN A 93 20.64 0.59 15.89
C GLN A 93 19.84 0.31 14.61
N LEU A 94 19.58 1.33 13.78
CA LEU A 94 18.92 1.14 12.48
C LEU A 94 19.70 0.25 11.51
N ARG A 95 21.01 0.11 11.72
CA ARG A 95 21.90 -0.72 10.90
C ARG A 95 22.13 -2.11 11.51
N MET A 96 21.47 -2.40 12.62
CA MET A 96 21.64 -3.65 13.37
C MET A 96 20.47 -4.62 13.08
N PRO A 97 20.70 -5.95 13.15
CA PRO A 97 19.65 -6.95 12.93
C PRO A 97 18.42 -6.77 13.83
N ALA A 98 18.59 -6.22 15.04
CA ALA A 98 17.48 -5.93 15.95
C ALA A 98 16.41 -5.03 15.33
N TYR A 99 16.80 -3.99 14.59
CA TYR A 99 15.85 -3.13 13.89
C TYR A 99 15.20 -3.87 12.71
N SER A 100 15.97 -4.64 11.93
CA SER A 100 15.42 -5.47 10.85
C SER A 100 14.36 -6.46 11.36
N HIS A 101 14.58 -7.10 12.51
CA HIS A 101 13.59 -7.98 13.14
C HIS A 101 12.34 -7.21 13.57
N ALA A 102 12.48 -6.04 14.19
CA ALA A 102 11.35 -5.20 14.57
C ALA A 102 10.55 -4.78 13.33
N ALA A 103 11.23 -4.35 12.26
CA ALA A 103 10.61 -3.99 10.99
C ALA A 103 9.88 -5.17 10.35
N ALA A 104 10.47 -6.38 10.34
CA ALA A 104 9.82 -7.59 9.83
C ALA A 104 8.53 -7.93 10.60
N ARG A 105 8.57 -7.82 11.92
CA ARG A 105 7.41 -8.08 12.80
C ARG A 105 6.29 -7.07 12.56
N VAL A 106 6.65 -5.78 12.46
CA VAL A 106 5.68 -4.71 12.16
C VAL A 106 5.09 -4.91 10.77
N TRP A 107 5.91 -5.22 9.77
CA TRP A 107 5.43 -5.56 8.42
C TRP A 107 4.40 -6.68 8.46
N ALA A 108 4.74 -7.81 9.10
CA ALA A 108 3.82 -8.94 9.22
C ALA A 108 2.50 -8.56 9.92
N ALA A 109 2.59 -7.86 11.06
CA ALA A 109 1.41 -7.45 11.82
C ALA A 109 0.49 -6.53 11.02
N VAL A 110 1.04 -5.53 10.34
CA VAL A 110 0.26 -4.56 9.54
C VAL A 110 -0.44 -5.25 8.38
N ASN A 111 0.27 -6.10 7.63
CA ASN A 111 -0.30 -6.80 6.48
C ASN A 111 -1.39 -7.81 6.91
N VAL A 112 -1.15 -8.56 7.99
CA VAL A 112 -2.14 -9.50 8.55
C VAL A 112 -3.38 -8.74 9.05
N ASN A 113 -3.20 -7.66 9.80
CA ASN A 113 -4.31 -6.87 10.32
C ASN A 113 -5.15 -6.25 9.21
N ALA A 114 -4.50 -5.67 8.18
CA ALA A 114 -5.20 -5.10 7.04
C ALA A 114 -5.99 -6.15 6.26
N LYS A 115 -5.39 -7.32 5.98
CA LYS A 115 -6.08 -8.43 5.31
C LYS A 115 -7.28 -8.91 6.12
N SER A 116 -7.10 -9.15 7.42
CA SER A 116 -8.17 -9.59 8.31
C SER A 116 -9.30 -8.59 8.35
N TRP A 117 -8.99 -7.30 8.53
CA TRP A 117 -9.99 -6.25 8.59
C TRP A 117 -10.77 -6.10 7.27
N LEU A 118 -10.08 -6.05 6.11
CA LEU A 118 -10.74 -5.95 4.80
C LEU A 118 -11.65 -7.15 4.51
N THR A 119 -11.23 -8.34 4.95
CA THR A 119 -12.04 -9.56 4.84
C THR A 119 -13.29 -9.46 5.72
N GLN A 120 -13.15 -9.02 6.97
CA GLN A 120 -14.27 -8.82 7.89
C GLN A 120 -15.27 -7.76 7.39
N GLN A 121 -14.79 -6.72 6.71
CA GLN A 121 -15.65 -5.71 6.07
C GLN A 121 -16.28 -6.18 4.74
N GLY A 122 -16.06 -7.44 4.34
CA GLY A 122 -16.67 -8.04 3.16
C GLY A 122 -16.05 -7.64 1.83
N TYR A 123 -14.91 -6.93 1.81
CA TYR A 123 -14.31 -6.46 0.55
C TYR A 123 -13.97 -7.61 -0.39
N ALA A 124 -13.48 -8.74 0.15
CA ALA A 124 -13.16 -9.92 -0.64
C ALA A 124 -14.42 -10.51 -1.32
N ALA A 125 -15.51 -10.68 -0.56
CA ALA A 125 -16.77 -11.21 -1.08
C ALA A 125 -17.41 -10.29 -2.13
N GLN A 126 -17.15 -8.98 -2.03
CA GLN A 126 -17.66 -7.97 -2.97
C GLN A 126 -16.74 -7.76 -4.18
N GLY A 127 -15.62 -8.49 -4.29
CA GLY A 127 -14.66 -8.32 -5.37
C GLY A 127 -13.89 -6.99 -5.32
N ARG A 128 -13.77 -6.35 -4.16
CA ARG A 128 -13.12 -5.04 -3.95
C ARG A 128 -11.75 -5.12 -3.27
N TYR A 129 -11.26 -6.33 -3.02
CA TYR A 129 -9.95 -6.55 -2.42
C TYR A 129 -9.11 -7.49 -3.26
N LEU A 130 -7.92 -7.03 -3.64
CA LEU A 130 -6.91 -7.81 -4.35
C LEU A 130 -5.60 -7.76 -3.57
N VAL A 131 -5.06 -8.93 -3.26
CA VAL A 131 -3.66 -9.05 -2.83
C VAL A 131 -2.79 -9.15 -4.07
N SER A 132 -1.80 -8.27 -4.18
CA SER A 132 -0.81 -8.30 -5.24
C SER A 132 0.58 -8.50 -4.65
N ARG A 133 1.28 -9.56 -5.06
CA ARG A 133 2.61 -9.87 -4.52
C ARG A 133 3.66 -9.20 -5.38
N LEU A 134 4.63 -8.52 -4.77
CA LEU A 134 5.70 -7.86 -5.51
C LEU A 134 6.54 -8.87 -6.30
N GLU A 135 6.68 -10.09 -5.78
CA GLU A 135 7.45 -11.15 -6.45
C GLU A 135 6.82 -11.55 -7.80
N ASP A 136 5.52 -11.32 -7.99
CA ASP A 136 4.83 -11.60 -9.25
C ASP A 136 5.19 -10.58 -10.35
N TYR A 137 5.94 -9.52 -10.03
CA TYR A 137 6.37 -8.47 -10.98
C TYR A 137 7.84 -8.62 -11.41
N CYS A 138 8.54 -9.68 -10.99
CA CYS A 138 9.98 -9.81 -11.20
C CYS A 138 10.41 -10.37 -12.57
N THR A 139 9.49 -10.88 -13.38
CA THR A 139 9.77 -11.34 -14.75
C THR A 139 8.80 -10.68 -15.73
N PRO A 140 9.17 -10.45 -17.00
CA PRO A 140 8.26 -9.87 -17.99
C PRO A 140 6.94 -10.64 -18.11
N GLU A 141 7.00 -11.97 -18.03
CA GLU A 141 5.82 -12.84 -18.15
C GLU A 141 4.87 -12.66 -16.97
N THR A 142 5.39 -12.75 -15.74
CA THR A 142 4.58 -12.61 -14.52
C THR A 142 4.09 -11.18 -14.30
N LEU A 143 4.89 -10.18 -14.69
CA LEU A 143 4.55 -8.76 -14.68
C LEU A 143 3.30 -8.49 -15.53
N ARG A 144 3.33 -8.92 -16.80
CA ARG A 144 2.20 -8.74 -17.72
C ARG A 144 0.95 -9.44 -17.22
N ALA A 145 1.07 -10.67 -16.70
CA ALA A 145 -0.04 -11.40 -16.09
C ALA A 145 -0.63 -10.66 -14.87
N SER A 146 0.23 -10.11 -14.00
CA SER A 146 -0.17 -9.38 -12.80
C SER A 146 -0.87 -8.06 -13.12
N ILE A 147 -0.43 -7.35 -14.16
CA ILE A 147 -1.07 -6.12 -14.62
C ILE A 147 -2.45 -6.40 -15.19
N ARG A 148 -2.60 -7.44 -16.02
CA ARG A 148 -3.91 -7.87 -16.52
C ARG A 148 -4.87 -8.18 -15.38
N LYS A 149 -4.40 -8.91 -14.35
CA LYS A 149 -5.20 -9.22 -13.15
C LYS A 149 -5.63 -7.95 -12.40
N LEU A 150 -4.72 -7.00 -12.24
CA LEU A 150 -5.00 -5.72 -11.57
C LEU A 150 -6.04 -4.90 -12.33
N LEU A 151 -5.87 -4.74 -13.64
CA LEU A 151 -6.82 -3.99 -14.48
C LEU A 151 -8.21 -4.64 -14.48
N ALA A 152 -8.26 -5.97 -14.64
CA ALA A 152 -9.51 -6.72 -14.56
C ALA A 152 -10.21 -6.55 -13.21
N HIS A 153 -9.46 -6.54 -12.10
CA HIS A 153 -10.01 -6.34 -10.75
C HIS A 153 -10.72 -4.99 -10.58
N VAL A 154 -10.24 -3.95 -11.26
CA VAL A 154 -10.87 -2.63 -11.24
C VAL A 154 -11.83 -2.39 -12.40
N GLY A 155 -12.11 -3.40 -13.22
CA GLY A 155 -13.04 -3.30 -14.36
C GLY A 155 -12.51 -2.48 -15.54
N VAL A 156 -11.19 -2.39 -15.68
CA VAL A 156 -10.51 -1.74 -16.81
C VAL A 156 -10.04 -2.82 -17.79
N ALA A 157 -10.31 -2.62 -19.08
CA ALA A 157 -9.84 -3.52 -20.12
C ALA A 157 -8.31 -3.46 -20.23
N ALA A 158 -7.66 -4.62 -20.29
CA ALA A 158 -6.22 -4.70 -20.46
C ALA A 158 -5.84 -4.60 -21.94
N GLU A 159 -5.76 -3.37 -22.45
CA GLU A 159 -5.21 -3.11 -23.79
C GLU A 159 -3.75 -3.56 -23.86
N GLU A 160 -3.36 -4.22 -24.96
CA GLU A 160 -2.02 -4.79 -25.09
C GLU A 160 -0.92 -3.71 -25.00
N SER A 161 -1.18 -2.53 -25.56
CA SER A 161 -0.30 -1.35 -25.47
C SER A 161 -0.04 -0.87 -24.03
N THR A 162 -0.97 -1.14 -23.10
CA THR A 162 -0.80 -0.80 -21.68
C THR A 162 -0.01 -1.88 -20.96
N VAL A 163 -0.20 -3.14 -21.34
CA VAL A 163 0.51 -4.28 -20.77
C VAL A 163 1.97 -4.34 -21.25
N GLU A 164 2.26 -3.95 -22.49
CA GLU A 164 3.61 -3.93 -23.06
C GLU A 164 4.48 -2.78 -22.55
N ARG A 165 3.88 -1.64 -22.17
CA ARG A 165 4.60 -0.46 -21.64
C ARG A 165 5.09 -0.63 -20.21
N ALA A 166 4.62 -1.65 -19.51
CA ALA A 166 4.90 -1.87 -18.11
C ALA A 166 6.02 -2.88 -17.91
#